data_AF-A0A519XGN7-F1
#
_entry.id   AF-A0A519XGN7-F1
#
_cell.length_a   1.000
_cell.length_b   1.000
_cell.length_c   1.000
_cell.angle_alpha   90.00
_cell.angle_beta   90.00
_cell.angle_gamma   90.00
#
_symmetry.space_group_name_H-M   'P 1'
#
loop_
_entity.id
_entity.type
_entity.pdbx_description
1 polymer ?
#
loop_
_entity_poly.entity_id
_entity_poly.type
_entity_poly.pdbx_seq_one_letter_code
_entity_poly.pdbx_strand_id
1 'polypeptide(L)'
;MKKIFYGAIAMCATICSNLFAVETLPTGEKLQPIKVEVRKTEKGFELLRGGKPYFVKGAGGTSYFHRVAASGGNSVRTWGTSGAKAILDSAQKNGLTVMMGLWVAPERHGFNYDDSVAVKKQFEKVKEEVIKYKDHPALLSWGIGNELNLSYSNPKVWKAVNDIAKMIHEIDPNHPATTVLAGIN
;
A
#
# COMPACT_ATOMS: atom_id res chain seq x y z
N MET A 1 16.01 28.73 -80.34
CA MET A 1 17.49 28.67 -80.50
C MET A 1 18.11 28.25 -79.18
N LYS A 2 18.92 27.18 -79.20
CA LYS A 2 19.75 26.73 -78.08
C LYS A 2 20.62 27.88 -77.56
N LYS A 3 20.80 27.95 -76.24
CA LYS A 3 22.13 28.14 -75.63
C LYS A 3 22.08 27.75 -74.14
N ILE A 4 22.90 26.74 -73.85
CA ILE A 4 23.27 26.24 -72.53
C ILE A 4 24.29 27.20 -71.94
N PHE A 5 24.20 27.50 -70.64
CA PHE A 5 25.31 28.02 -69.85
C PHE A 5 25.39 27.26 -68.52
N TYR A 6 26.59 26.73 -68.26
CA TYR A 6 27.02 26.08 -67.03
C TYR A 6 27.55 27.11 -66.02
N GLY A 7 27.45 26.78 -64.72
CA GLY A 7 28.26 27.35 -63.63
C GLY A 7 27.41 28.13 -62.62
N ALA A 8 27.52 27.94 -61.31
CA ALA A 8 28.51 27.26 -60.49
C ALA A 8 27.83 26.62 -59.26
N ILE A 9 28.42 25.54 -58.78
CA ILE A 9 28.01 24.81 -57.57
C ILE A 9 28.47 25.62 -56.36
N ALA A 10 27.51 26.20 -55.62
CA ALA A 10 27.75 26.71 -54.28
C ALA A 10 27.49 25.58 -53.29
N MET A 11 28.58 24.98 -52.79
CA MET A 11 28.54 23.95 -51.76
C MET A 11 28.29 24.62 -50.41
N CYS A 12 27.02 24.77 -50.03
CA CYS A 12 26.64 25.20 -48.69
C CYS A 12 26.59 23.96 -47.79
N ALA A 13 27.66 23.71 -47.04
CA ALA A 13 27.68 22.67 -46.02
C ALA A 13 26.77 23.08 -44.85
N THR A 14 25.54 22.57 -44.83
CA THR A 14 24.66 22.69 -43.67
C THR A 14 25.05 21.60 -42.67
N ILE A 15 25.79 21.98 -41.63
CA ILE A 15 26.04 21.10 -40.49
C ILE A 15 24.72 21.03 -39.70
N CYS A 16 23.88 20.04 -40.01
CA CYS A 16 22.81 19.62 -39.11
C CYS A 16 23.44 18.94 -37.91
N SER A 17 23.75 19.70 -36.87
CA SER A 17 24.03 19.14 -35.56
C SER A 17 22.74 18.54 -35.01
N ASN A 18 22.58 17.22 -35.16
CA ASN A 18 21.56 16.46 -34.45
C ASN A 18 21.84 16.57 -32.95
N LEU A 19 21.13 17.48 -32.29
CA LEU A 19 21.05 17.51 -30.84
C LEU A 19 20.21 16.29 -30.44
N PHE A 20 20.87 15.20 -30.04
CA PHE A 20 20.19 14.12 -29.33
C PHE A 20 19.68 14.70 -28.03
N ALA A 21 18.38 14.98 -27.94
CA ALA A 21 17.73 15.18 -26.68
C ALA A 21 17.87 13.87 -25.89
N VAL A 22 18.70 13.89 -24.85
CA VAL A 22 18.71 12.84 -23.84
C VAL A 22 17.34 12.93 -23.16
N GLU A 23 16.41 12.05 -23.55
CA GLU A 23 15.20 11.83 -22.78
C GLU A 23 15.63 11.30 -21.41
N THR A 24 15.62 12.18 -20.41
CA THR A 24 15.75 11.78 -19.02
C THR A 24 14.54 10.91 -18.71
N LEU A 25 14.77 9.61 -18.54
CA LEU A 25 13.76 8.68 -18.02
C LEU A 25 13.14 9.28 -16.75
N PRO A 26 11.82 9.22 -16.54
CA PRO A 26 11.21 9.78 -15.34
C PRO A 26 11.83 9.08 -14.13
N THR A 27 12.58 9.85 -13.34
CA THR A 27 12.96 9.46 -11.98
C THR A 27 11.67 9.14 -11.24
N GLY A 28 11.51 7.88 -10.80
CA GLY A 28 10.24 7.32 -10.36
C GLY A 28 9.41 8.28 -9.51
N GLU A 29 8.16 8.50 -9.92
CA GLU A 29 7.24 9.37 -9.19
C GLU A 29 7.22 9.00 -7.71
N LYS A 30 7.43 10.00 -6.86
CA LYS A 30 7.37 9.83 -5.41
C LYS A 30 5.97 9.34 -5.05
N LEU A 31 5.86 8.13 -4.50
CA LEU A 31 4.59 7.57 -4.04
C LEU A 31 3.88 8.58 -3.13
N GLN A 32 2.62 8.86 -3.44
CA GLN A 32 1.76 9.71 -2.63
C GLN A 32 0.66 8.85 -2.01
N PRO A 33 0.56 8.78 -0.67
CA PRO A 33 -0.53 8.07 -0.03
C PRO A 33 -1.86 8.75 -0.35
N ILE A 34 -2.92 7.95 -0.49
CA ILE A 34 -4.28 8.46 -0.66
C ILE A 34 -4.99 8.30 0.68
N LYS A 35 -5.28 9.42 1.33
CA LYS A 35 -5.91 9.44 2.66
C LYS A 35 -7.19 8.60 2.70
N VAL A 36 -7.30 7.76 3.71
CA VAL A 36 -8.46 6.91 4.02
C VAL A 36 -8.98 7.28 5.40
N GLU A 37 -10.28 7.53 5.52
CA GLU A 37 -10.90 8.06 6.73
C GLU A 37 -12.20 7.33 7.02
N VAL A 38 -12.47 7.03 8.29
CA VAL A 38 -13.78 6.57 8.74
C VAL A 38 -14.53 7.76 9.32
N ARG A 39 -15.67 8.12 8.73
CA ARG A 39 -16.50 9.24 9.15
C ARG A 39 -17.78 8.73 9.81
N LYS A 40 -18.10 9.25 10.99
CA LYS A 40 -19.42 9.06 11.61
C LYS A 40 -20.44 9.92 10.87
N THR A 41 -21.59 9.34 10.56
CA THR A 41 -22.75 9.96 9.92
C THR A 41 -23.98 9.78 10.81
N GLU A 42 -25.10 10.40 10.47
CA GLU A 42 -26.37 10.18 11.18
C GLU A 42 -26.85 8.72 11.14
N LYS A 43 -26.49 7.98 10.08
CA LYS A 43 -26.96 6.60 9.82
C LYS A 43 -25.95 5.52 10.20
N GLY A 44 -24.77 5.89 10.72
CA GLY A 44 -23.70 4.95 11.04
C GLY A 44 -22.33 5.48 10.65
N PHE A 45 -21.51 4.66 9.99
CA PHE A 45 -20.15 5.01 9.59
C PHE A 45 -19.95 4.84 8.08
N GLU A 46 -19.10 5.68 7.50
CA GLU A 46 -18.73 5.64 6.10
C GLU A 46 -17.20 5.66 5.97
N LEU A 47 -16.66 4.81 5.10
CA LEU A 47 -15.25 4.85 4.72
C LEU A 47 -15.08 5.78 3.52
N LEU A 48 -14.14 6.72 3.61
CA LEU A 48 -13.75 7.63 2.54
C LEU A 48 -12.34 7.29 2.08
N ARG A 49 -12.07 7.42 0.78
CA ARG A 49 -10.73 7.37 0.20
C ARG A 49 -10.52 8.54 -0.74
N GLY A 50 -9.52 9.39 -0.47
CA GLY A 50 -9.31 10.64 -1.20
C GLY A 50 -10.53 11.56 -1.14
N GLY A 51 -11.22 11.59 0.01
CA GLY A 51 -12.43 12.39 0.22
C GLY A 51 -13.71 11.84 -0.43
N LYS A 52 -13.67 10.69 -1.11
CA LYS A 52 -14.83 10.08 -1.77
C LYS A 52 -15.32 8.84 -1.04
N PRO A 53 -16.64 8.59 -0.96
CA PRO A 53 -17.18 7.33 -0.43
C PRO A 53 -16.54 6.09 -1.06
N TYR A 54 -16.15 5.13 -0.22
CA TYR A 54 -15.45 3.92 -0.64
C TYR A 54 -16.05 2.68 0.02
N PHE A 55 -16.88 1.95 -0.74
CA PHE A 55 -17.41 0.67 -0.29
C PHE A 55 -16.46 -0.47 -0.69
N VAL A 56 -16.03 -1.28 0.27
CA VAL A 56 -15.06 -2.36 0.05
C VAL A 56 -15.76 -3.58 -0.58
N LYS A 57 -15.32 -3.97 -1.77
CA LYS A 57 -15.68 -5.21 -2.47
C LYS A 57 -14.45 -6.12 -2.49
N GLY A 58 -14.20 -6.74 -1.34
CA GLY A 58 -12.92 -7.36 -1.01
C GLY A 58 -12.79 -8.83 -1.41
N ALA A 59 -11.56 -9.26 -1.66
CA ALA A 59 -11.15 -10.67 -1.69
C ALA A 59 -9.94 -10.90 -0.76
N GLY A 60 -9.73 -12.13 -0.29
CA GLY A 60 -8.52 -12.50 0.45
C GLY A 60 -7.46 -13.09 -0.47
N GLY A 61 -6.21 -12.63 -0.40
CA GLY A 61 -5.12 -13.25 -1.16
C GLY A 61 -3.98 -12.32 -1.53
N THR A 62 -2.95 -12.90 -2.14
CA THR A 62 -1.69 -12.22 -2.51
C THR A 62 -1.36 -12.33 -4.01
N SER A 63 -2.27 -12.89 -4.82
CA SER A 63 -2.08 -13.14 -6.25
C SER A 63 -3.39 -13.05 -7.03
N TYR A 64 -3.31 -13.14 -8.37
CA TYR A 64 -4.46 -13.12 -9.28
C TYR A 64 -5.37 -11.87 -9.17
N PHE A 65 -4.80 -10.70 -8.88
CA PHE A 65 -5.55 -9.45 -8.71
C PHE A 65 -6.35 -9.02 -9.94
N HIS A 66 -5.88 -9.35 -11.15
CA HIS A 66 -6.66 -9.16 -12.37
C HIS A 66 -8.01 -9.88 -12.34
N ARG A 67 -8.10 -11.07 -11.70
CA ARG A 67 -9.36 -11.81 -11.56
C ARG A 67 -10.28 -11.14 -10.55
N VAL A 68 -9.73 -10.62 -9.45
CA VAL A 68 -10.51 -9.84 -8.46
C VAL A 68 -11.15 -8.63 -9.15
N ALA A 69 -10.36 -7.87 -9.92
CA ALA A 69 -10.84 -6.74 -10.70
C ALA A 69 -11.89 -7.15 -11.75
N ALA A 70 -11.63 -8.22 -12.52
CA ALA A 70 -12.56 -8.74 -13.52
C ALA A 70 -13.91 -9.20 -12.91
N SER A 71 -13.90 -9.65 -11.66
CA SER A 71 -15.11 -10.03 -10.90
C SER A 71 -15.80 -8.83 -10.22
N GLY A 72 -15.36 -7.59 -10.46
CA GLY A 72 -15.93 -6.38 -9.87
C GLY A 72 -15.48 -6.06 -8.44
N GLY A 73 -14.44 -6.74 -7.94
CA GLY A 73 -13.78 -6.43 -6.69
C GLY A 73 -12.91 -5.17 -6.80
N ASN A 74 -12.69 -4.48 -5.68
CA ASN A 74 -11.88 -3.25 -5.64
C ASN A 74 -10.79 -3.27 -4.55
N SER A 75 -10.73 -4.32 -3.74
CA SER A 75 -9.82 -4.41 -2.60
C SER A 75 -9.36 -5.84 -2.35
N VAL A 76 -8.19 -6.00 -1.74
CA VAL A 76 -7.69 -7.29 -1.24
C VAL A 76 -7.19 -7.19 0.20
N ARG A 77 -7.22 -8.31 0.92
CA ARG A 77 -6.63 -8.45 2.26
C ARG A 77 -5.44 -9.40 2.24
N THR A 78 -4.37 -9.03 2.93
CA THR A 78 -3.24 -9.91 3.26
C THR A 78 -3.17 -10.18 4.78
N TRP A 79 -2.29 -11.12 5.19
CA TRP A 79 -2.07 -11.50 6.59
C TRP A 79 -0.70 -11.10 7.14
N GLY A 80 0.10 -10.42 6.31
CA GLY A 80 1.47 -10.03 6.61
C GLY A 80 2.05 -9.23 5.46
N THR A 81 3.31 -8.83 5.60
CA THR A 81 4.00 -7.95 4.65
C THR A 81 5.03 -8.67 3.77
N SER A 82 5.05 -10.00 3.80
CA SER A 82 5.86 -10.79 2.86
C SER A 82 5.46 -10.45 1.43
N GLY A 83 6.42 -9.93 0.65
CA GLY A 83 6.17 -9.46 -0.72
C GLY A 83 5.30 -8.20 -0.82
N ALA A 84 5.12 -7.43 0.26
CA ALA A 84 4.22 -6.28 0.31
C ALA A 84 4.43 -5.27 -0.82
N LYS A 85 5.67 -4.96 -1.20
CA LYS A 85 5.94 -4.07 -2.33
C LYS A 85 5.29 -4.59 -3.62
N ALA A 86 5.58 -5.83 -4.01
CA ALA A 86 5.05 -6.43 -5.23
C ALA A 86 3.52 -6.59 -5.19
N ILE A 87 2.97 -6.88 -4.01
CA ILE A 87 1.52 -6.94 -3.77
C ILE A 87 0.89 -5.56 -4.00
N LEU A 88 1.43 -4.53 -3.37
CA LEU A 88 0.93 -3.17 -3.47
C LEU A 88 1.04 -2.61 -4.89
N ASP A 89 2.18 -2.83 -5.56
CA ASP A 89 2.42 -2.46 -6.96
C ASP A 89 1.41 -3.16 -7.88
N SER A 90 1.19 -4.47 -7.68
CA SER A 90 0.25 -5.27 -8.46
C SER A 90 -1.21 -4.86 -8.21
N ALA A 91 -1.57 -4.56 -6.97
CA ALA A 91 -2.90 -4.06 -6.61
C ALA A 91 -3.15 -2.73 -7.31
N GLN A 92 -2.21 -1.78 -7.23
CA GLN A 92 -2.28 -0.49 -7.92
C GLN A 92 -2.48 -0.67 -9.43
N LYS A 93 -1.68 -1.55 -10.06
CA LYS A 93 -1.78 -1.85 -11.50
C LYS A 93 -3.16 -2.36 -11.92
N ASN A 94 -3.87 -3.05 -11.03
CA ASN A 94 -5.21 -3.59 -11.27
C ASN A 94 -6.33 -2.71 -10.71
N GLY A 95 -6.03 -1.48 -10.26
CA GLY A 95 -7.01 -0.57 -9.67
C GLY A 95 -7.58 -1.04 -8.32
N LEU A 96 -6.89 -1.94 -7.63
CA LEU A 96 -7.27 -2.45 -6.32
C LEU A 96 -6.57 -1.69 -5.20
N THR A 97 -7.18 -1.72 -4.01
CA THR A 97 -6.56 -1.29 -2.76
C THR A 97 -6.26 -2.50 -1.85
N VAL A 98 -5.43 -2.31 -0.83
CA VAL A 98 -4.94 -3.39 0.03
C VAL A 98 -5.15 -3.05 1.50
N MET A 99 -5.91 -3.89 2.21
CA MET A 99 -5.78 -4.00 3.67
C MET A 99 -4.51 -4.82 3.94
N MET A 100 -3.43 -4.13 4.30
CA MET A 100 -2.13 -4.75 4.52
C MET A 100 -2.08 -5.35 5.93
N GLY A 101 -2.00 -6.68 5.99
CA GLY A 101 -1.82 -7.39 7.25
C GLY A 101 -0.47 -7.11 7.87
N LEU A 102 -0.45 -6.87 9.18
CA LEU A 102 0.72 -6.79 10.02
C LEU A 102 0.75 -8.04 10.89
N TRP A 103 1.81 -8.82 10.78
CA TRP A 103 1.93 -10.03 11.60
C TRP A 103 2.13 -9.65 13.07
N VAL A 104 1.18 -10.04 13.90
CA VAL A 104 1.23 -9.97 15.36
C VAL A 104 1.01 -11.40 15.85
N ALA A 105 1.96 -11.92 16.61
CA ALA A 105 2.00 -13.32 16.99
C ALA A 105 0.88 -13.63 18.00
N PRO A 106 -0.02 -14.59 17.70
CA PRO A 106 -1.07 -14.96 18.63
C PRO A 106 -0.52 -15.82 19.78
N GLU A 107 -1.11 -15.68 20.97
CA GLU A 107 -0.73 -16.45 22.16
C GLU A 107 -0.82 -17.97 21.92
N ARG A 108 -1.86 -18.43 21.20
CA ARG A 108 -2.04 -19.86 20.85
C ARG A 108 -0.90 -20.48 20.04
N HIS A 109 0.02 -19.67 19.49
CA HIS A 109 1.24 -20.15 18.82
C HIS A 109 2.48 -20.08 19.75
N GLY A 110 2.28 -19.93 21.06
CA GLY A 110 3.34 -19.90 22.07
C GLY A 110 3.91 -18.50 22.35
N PHE A 111 3.31 -17.42 21.86
CA PHE A 111 3.80 -16.07 22.14
C PHE A 111 3.42 -15.63 23.55
N ASN A 112 4.42 -15.31 24.38
CA ASN A 112 4.21 -14.86 25.75
C ASN A 112 4.12 -13.33 25.82
N TYR A 113 2.92 -12.79 26.07
CA TYR A 113 2.72 -11.34 26.22
C TYR A 113 3.21 -10.76 27.57
N ASP A 114 3.69 -11.59 28.50
CA ASP A 114 4.41 -11.14 29.68
C ASP A 114 5.91 -10.91 29.42
N ASP A 115 6.46 -11.45 28.32
CA ASP A 115 7.82 -11.17 27.89
C ASP A 115 7.88 -9.80 27.20
N SER A 116 8.22 -8.78 27.99
CA SER A 116 8.32 -7.40 27.52
C SER A 116 9.36 -7.18 26.43
N VAL A 117 10.42 -8.01 26.39
CA VAL A 117 11.47 -7.94 25.36
C VAL A 117 10.92 -8.47 24.04
N ALA A 118 10.22 -9.61 24.06
CA ALA A 118 9.56 -10.16 22.87
C ALA A 118 8.46 -9.23 22.33
N VAL A 119 7.63 -8.67 23.21
CA VAL A 119 6.57 -7.70 22.83
C VAL A 119 7.20 -6.46 22.18
N LYS A 120 8.27 -5.91 22.76
CA LYS A 120 8.98 -4.76 22.18
C LYS A 120 9.59 -5.09 20.82
N LYS A 121 10.23 -6.26 20.66
CA LYS A 121 10.80 -6.70 19.39
C LYS A 121 9.73 -6.82 18.29
N GLN A 122 8.56 -7.34 18.63
CA GLN A 122 7.42 -7.40 17.71
C GLN A 122 6.93 -6.00 17.31
N PHE A 123 6.80 -5.09 18.28
CA PHE A 123 6.40 -3.71 18.03
C PHE A 123 7.35 -3.00 17.06
N GLU A 124 8.66 -3.07 17.29
CA GLU A 124 9.65 -2.42 16.41
C GLU A 124 9.63 -3.01 14.99
N LYS A 125 9.51 -4.34 14.87
CA LYS A 125 9.35 -4.98 13.55
C LYS A 125 8.12 -4.46 12.82
N VAL A 126 6.98 -4.35 13.50
CA VAL A 126 5.76 -3.81 12.89
C VAL A 126 5.94 -2.35 12.48
N LYS A 127 6.60 -1.54 13.30
CA LYS A 127 6.91 -0.13 13.00
C LYS A 127 7.75 0.01 11.73
N GLU A 128 8.79 -0.80 11.57
CA GLU A 128 9.63 -0.81 10.36
C GLU A 128 8.81 -1.08 9.08
N GLU A 129 7.90 -2.06 9.14
CA GLU A 129 7.02 -2.39 8.01
C GLU A 129 6.04 -1.25 7.68
N VAL A 130 5.50 -0.57 8.70
CA VAL A 130 4.61 0.59 8.49
C VAL A 130 5.37 1.74 7.84
N ILE A 131 6.54 2.11 8.36
CA ILE A 131 7.40 3.16 7.78
C ILE A 131 7.69 2.85 6.30
N LYS A 132 7.94 1.57 5.98
CA LYS A 132 8.32 1.15 4.64
C LYS A 132 7.21 1.28 3.59
N TYR A 133 5.95 1.07 3.96
CA TYR A 133 4.85 1.00 2.98
C TYR A 133 3.72 2.02 3.16
N LYS A 134 3.73 2.83 4.23
CA LYS A 134 2.67 3.83 4.51
C LYS A 134 2.40 4.80 3.36
N ASP A 135 3.38 5.08 2.51
CA ASP A 135 3.23 6.09 1.44
C ASP A 135 2.70 5.49 0.13
N HIS A 136 2.41 4.17 0.09
CA HIS A 136 1.97 3.51 -1.13
C HIS A 136 0.50 3.82 -1.45
N PRO A 137 0.14 4.30 -2.66
CA PRO A 137 -1.22 4.74 -2.99
C PRO A 137 -2.27 3.62 -2.97
N ALA A 138 -1.89 2.37 -3.22
CA ALA A 138 -2.79 1.22 -3.09
C ALA A 138 -3.07 0.78 -1.64
N LEU A 139 -2.38 1.31 -0.64
CA LEU A 139 -2.69 0.99 0.75
C LEU A 139 -4.08 1.54 1.11
N LEU A 140 -4.91 0.71 1.75
CA LEU A 140 -6.24 1.08 2.23
C LEU A 140 -6.24 1.25 3.75
N SER A 141 -5.67 0.26 4.46
CA SER A 141 -5.67 0.19 5.91
C SER A 141 -4.65 -0.82 6.41
N TRP A 142 -4.32 -0.74 7.70
CA TRP A 142 -3.45 -1.68 8.39
C TRP A 142 -4.27 -2.69 9.20
N GLY A 143 -4.02 -3.98 9.00
CA GLY A 143 -4.63 -5.07 9.77
C GLY A 143 -3.68 -5.61 10.84
N ILE A 144 -3.80 -5.15 12.08
CA ILE A 144 -2.99 -5.55 13.22
C ILE A 144 -3.38 -6.96 13.69
N GLY A 145 -2.59 -7.95 13.31
CA GLY A 145 -2.83 -9.34 13.67
C GLY A 145 -4.07 -9.95 13.02
N ASN A 146 -4.28 -11.23 13.33
CA ASN A 146 -5.45 -11.99 12.88
C ASN A 146 -5.90 -12.92 14.01
N GLU A 147 -7.13 -12.74 14.43
CA GLU A 147 -7.82 -13.63 15.38
C GLU A 147 -7.04 -13.76 16.69
N LEU A 148 -6.52 -12.64 17.20
CA LEU A 148 -5.75 -12.64 18.44
C LEU A 148 -6.60 -13.01 19.66
N ASN A 149 -7.93 -12.89 19.54
CA ASN A 149 -8.91 -13.35 20.52
C ASN A 149 -9.16 -14.87 20.48
N LEU A 150 -8.69 -15.59 19.46
CA LEU A 150 -8.92 -17.03 19.38
C LEU A 150 -8.00 -17.76 20.36
N SER A 151 -8.61 -18.33 21.40
CA SER A 151 -7.94 -19.13 22.43
C SER A 151 -6.81 -18.40 23.17
N TYR A 152 -7.03 -17.14 23.55
CA TYR A 152 -6.10 -16.36 24.37
C TYR A 152 -6.48 -16.41 25.85
N SER A 153 -5.47 -16.28 26.72
CA SER A 153 -5.64 -16.15 28.17
C SER A 153 -5.00 -14.87 28.72
N ASN A 154 -4.02 -14.31 28.01
CA ASN A 154 -3.29 -13.13 28.45
C ASN A 154 -3.89 -11.84 27.84
N PRO A 155 -4.59 -10.99 28.62
CA PRO A 155 -5.22 -9.78 28.09
C PRO A 155 -4.22 -8.70 27.62
N LYS A 156 -2.92 -8.84 27.92
CA LYS A 156 -1.89 -7.90 27.45
C LYS A 156 -1.74 -7.88 25.93
N VAL A 157 -2.25 -8.89 25.22
CA VAL A 157 -2.38 -8.85 23.76
C VAL A 157 -3.10 -7.58 23.27
N TRP A 158 -4.15 -7.16 23.96
CA TRP A 158 -4.93 -5.98 23.58
C TRP A 158 -4.19 -4.67 23.84
N LYS A 159 -3.36 -4.64 24.88
CA LYS A 159 -2.43 -3.53 25.09
C LYS A 159 -1.43 -3.44 23.94
N ALA A 160 -0.84 -4.57 23.53
CA ALA A 160 0.10 -4.59 22.41
C ALA A 160 -0.55 -4.14 21.09
N VAL A 161 -1.78 -4.59 20.81
CA VAL A 161 -2.56 -4.13 19.64
C VAL A 161 -2.80 -2.63 19.68
N ASN A 162 -3.22 -2.10 20.83
CA ASN A 162 -3.48 -0.67 21.00
C ASN A 162 -2.21 0.18 20.89
N ASP A 163 -1.09 -0.28 21.43
CA ASP A 163 0.20 0.42 21.32
C ASP A 163 0.66 0.49 19.85
N ILE A 164 0.49 -0.61 19.08
CA ILE A 164 0.74 -0.62 17.63
C ILE A 164 -0.20 0.36 16.90
N ALA A 165 -1.50 0.38 17.22
CA ALA A 165 -2.45 1.28 16.59
C ALA A 165 -2.10 2.76 16.82
N LYS A 166 -1.71 3.13 18.05
CA LYS A 166 -1.23 4.48 18.38
C LYS A 166 0.01 4.85 17.58
N MET A 167 0.98 3.94 17.51
CA MET A 167 2.20 4.15 16.73
C MET A 167 1.88 4.37 15.25
N ILE A 168 0.97 3.57 14.66
CA ILE A 168 0.54 3.75 13.27
C ILE A 168 -0.06 5.14 13.07
N HIS A 169 -0.97 5.58 13.92
CA HIS A 169 -1.57 6.91 13.78
C HIS A 169 -0.57 8.07 13.94
N GLU A 170 0.53 7.87 14.68
CA GLU A 170 1.60 8.85 14.81
C GLU A 170 2.42 8.98 13.52
N ILE A 171 2.77 7.85 12.88
CA ILE A 171 3.69 7.84 11.73
C ILE A 171 3.01 7.78 10.36
N ASP A 172 1.76 7.33 10.32
CA ASP A 172 0.90 7.22 9.14
C ASP A 172 -0.47 7.86 9.43
N PRO A 173 -0.59 9.19 9.26
CA PRO A 173 -1.85 9.90 9.45
C PRO A 173 -2.85 9.66 8.29
N ASN A 174 -2.47 8.88 7.27
CA ASN A 174 -3.27 8.70 6.07
C ASN A 174 -4.14 7.45 6.08
N HIS A 175 -3.80 6.41 6.86
CA HIS A 175 -4.52 5.15 6.82
C HIS A 175 -5.01 4.71 8.20
N PRO A 176 -6.24 4.17 8.31
CA PRO A 176 -6.75 3.63 9.56
C PRO A 176 -6.05 2.32 9.94
N ALA A 177 -5.92 2.09 11.25
CA ALA A 177 -5.55 0.81 11.82
C ALA A 177 -6.79 0.04 12.29
N THR A 178 -6.81 -1.27 12.07
CA THR A 178 -7.86 -2.18 12.53
C THR A 178 -7.26 -3.51 13.01
N THR A 179 -8.02 -4.31 13.75
CA THR A 179 -7.65 -5.68 14.12
C THR A 179 -8.78 -6.63 13.77
N VAL A 180 -8.45 -7.86 13.38
CA VAL A 180 -9.41 -8.87 12.93
C VAL A 180 -9.63 -9.87 14.05
N LEU A 181 -10.88 -10.14 14.40
CA LEU A 181 -11.28 -11.09 15.44
C LEU A 181 -11.80 -12.40 14.82
N ALA A 182 -11.61 -13.51 15.52
CA ALA A 182 -12.30 -14.76 15.23
C ALA A 182 -13.70 -14.71 15.85
N GLY A 183 -14.72 -14.75 15.00
CA GLY A 183 -16.12 -14.66 15.43
C GLY A 183 -16.46 -13.32 16.09
N ILE A 184 -17.73 -13.16 16.42
CA ILE A 184 -18.26 -12.05 17.22
C ILE A 184 -19.02 -12.73 18.35
N ASN A 185 -18.65 -12.45 19.60
CA ASN A 185 -19.42 -12.88 20.77
C ASN A 185 -20.52 -11.85 21.06
#